data_AF-A0A4Q9YTX4-F1
#
_entry.id   AF-A0A4Q9YTX4-F1
#
_cell.length_a   1.000
_cell.length_b   1.000
_cell.length_c   1.000
_cell.angle_alpha   90.00
_cell.angle_beta   90.00
_cell.angle_gamma   90.00
#
_symmetry.space_group_name_H-M   'P 1'
#
loop_
_entity.id
_entity.type
_entity.pdbx_description
1 polymer ?
#
loop_
_entity_poly.entity_id
_entity_poly.type
_entity_poly.pdbx_seq_one_letter_code
_entity_poly.pdbx_strand_id
1 'polypeptide(L)'
;MAIEIITKEDLNQFRILLLNDLKEFLKTNAQPAKQWLKSKEVRKLLNISPGTLQTLRINKTLTYTKIGGILYYDNTDIEKLLSTNKVPSNFK
;
A
#
# COMPACT_ATOMS: atom_id res chain seq x y z
N MET A 1 10.81 50.65 -19.62
CA MET A 1 11.03 49.47 -18.76
C MET A 1 9.99 49.54 -17.66
N ALA A 2 8.98 48.66 -17.69
CA ALA A 2 7.95 48.63 -16.64
C ALA A 2 8.53 47.88 -15.43
N ILE A 3 8.43 48.47 -14.24
CA ILE A 3 8.88 47.86 -13.00
C ILE A 3 7.67 47.13 -12.41
N GLU A 4 7.68 45.81 -12.45
CA GLU A 4 6.70 44.99 -11.75
C GLU A 4 7.12 44.86 -10.28
N ILE A 5 6.24 45.30 -9.38
CA ILE A 5 6.49 45.26 -7.94
C ILE A 5 5.83 44.01 -7.39
N ILE A 6 6.65 43.07 -6.92
CA ILE A 6 6.18 41.85 -6.26
C ILE A 6 5.89 42.17 -4.79
N THR A 7 4.70 41.82 -4.31
CA THR A 7 4.34 41.96 -2.91
C THR A 7 4.69 40.70 -2.11
N LYS A 8 4.73 40.83 -0.77
CA LYS A 8 4.86 39.66 0.12
C LYS A 8 3.68 38.70 -0.02
N GLU A 9 2.51 39.20 -0.39
CA GLU A 9 1.31 38.39 -0.59
C GLU A 9 1.46 37.49 -1.82
N ASP A 10 2.02 38.02 -2.92
CA ASP A 10 2.31 37.24 -4.13
C ASP A 10 3.25 36.07 -3.85
N LEU A 11 4.29 36.30 -3.04
CA LEU A 11 5.21 35.23 -2.63
C LEU A 11 4.52 34.17 -1.75
N ASN A 12 3.60 34.58 -0.88
CA ASN A 12 2.82 33.65 -0.08
C ASN A 12 1.84 32.84 -0.92
N GLN A 13 1.19 33.46 -1.91
CA GLN A 13 0.32 32.77 -2.86
C GLN A 13 1.10 31.76 -3.68
N PHE A 14 2.26 32.16 -4.21
CA PHE A 14 3.17 31.26 -4.91
C PHE A 14 3.59 30.06 -4.04
N ARG A 15 3.94 30.30 -2.76
CA ARG A 15 4.29 29.23 -1.82
C ARG A 15 3.14 28.24 -1.62
N ILE A 16 1.92 28.73 -1.46
CA ILE A 16 0.73 27.89 -1.25
C ILE A 16 0.45 27.05 -2.50
N LEU A 17 0.48 27.66 -3.68
CA LEU A 17 0.28 26.97 -4.96
C LEU A 17 1.33 25.88 -5.16
N LEU A 18 2.61 26.21 -4.99
CA LEU A 18 3.72 25.26 -5.13
C LEU A 18 3.56 24.07 -4.17
N LEU A 19 3.23 24.33 -2.90
CA LEU A 19 3.03 23.26 -1.92
C LEU A 19 1.81 22.38 -2.25
N ASN A 20 0.76 22.93 -2.83
CA ASN A 20 -0.40 22.16 -3.26
C ASN A 20 -0.08 21.30 -4.48
N ASP A 21 0.62 21.85 -5.47
CA ASP A 21 1.06 21.10 -6.66
C ASP A 21 1.98 19.94 -6.27
N LEU A 22 2.91 20.18 -5.33
CA LEU A 22 3.78 19.14 -4.79
C LEU A 22 2.96 18.03 -4.09
N LYS A 23 1.95 18.39 -3.29
CA LYS A 23 1.07 17.42 -2.63
C LYS A 23 0.31 16.56 -3.62
N GLU A 24 -0.22 17.15 -4.69
CA GLU A 24 -0.92 16.41 -5.74
C GLU A 24 0.03 15.43 -6.45
N PHE A 25 1.26 15.86 -6.76
CA PHE A 25 2.27 14.99 -7.37
C PHE A 25 2.67 13.80 -6.48
N LEU A 26 2.70 14.01 -5.17
CA LEU A 26 3.00 12.95 -4.20
C LEU A 26 1.85 11.94 -4.04
N LYS A 27 0.58 12.37 -4.17
CA LYS A 27 -0.57 11.46 -4.11
C LYS A 27 -0.59 10.44 -5.25
N THR A 28 -0.13 10.82 -6.46
CA THR A 28 -0.10 9.92 -7.63
C THR A 28 0.86 8.73 -7.46
N ASN A 29 1.85 8.85 -6.56
CA ASN A 29 2.80 7.76 -6.27
C ASN A 29 2.31 6.76 -5.22
N ALA A 30 1.17 7.03 -4.57
CA ALA A 30 0.44 6.00 -3.85
C ALA A 30 -0.31 5.15 -4.88
N GLN A 31 0.44 4.33 -5.64
CA GLN A 31 -0.15 3.20 -6.36
C GLN A 31 -1.08 2.50 -5.36
N PRO A 32 -2.40 2.39 -5.63
CA PRO A 32 -3.29 1.69 -4.73
C PRO A 32 -2.68 0.32 -4.51
N ALA A 33 -2.36 0.01 -3.25
CA ALA A 33 -1.69 -1.24 -2.90
C ALA A 33 -2.45 -2.36 -3.62
N LYS A 34 -1.76 -3.01 -4.57
CA LYS A 34 -2.37 -3.87 -5.58
C LYS A 34 -3.39 -4.79 -4.91
N GLN A 35 -4.68 -4.53 -5.13
CA GLN A 35 -5.75 -5.10 -4.32
C GLN A 35 -5.71 -6.63 -4.34
N TRP A 36 -5.32 -7.20 -5.50
CA TRP A 36 -5.23 -8.63 -5.72
C TRP A 36 -3.79 -9.05 -6.00
N LEU A 37 -3.28 -9.96 -5.19
CA LEU A 37 -1.93 -10.51 -5.28
C LEU A 37 -2.00 -11.95 -5.78
N LYS A 38 -1.08 -12.36 -6.66
CA LYS A 38 -0.93 -13.77 -7.06
C LYS A 38 -0.11 -14.54 -6.04
N SER A 39 -0.18 -15.87 -6.05
CA SER A 39 0.60 -16.73 -5.14
C SER A 39 2.11 -16.44 -5.11
N LYS A 40 2.71 -15.97 -6.22
CA LYS A 40 4.14 -15.57 -6.24
C LYS A 40 4.39 -14.30 -5.44
N GLU A 41 3.49 -13.33 -5.53
CA GLU A 41 3.59 -12.04 -4.84
C GLU A 41 3.36 -12.22 -3.34
N VAL A 42 2.32 -12.99 -2.95
CA VAL A 42 2.05 -13.29 -1.53
C VAL A 42 3.22 -14.01 -0.86
N ARG A 43 3.83 -14.99 -1.55
CA ARG A 43 5.02 -15.69 -1.03
C ARG A 43 6.19 -14.74 -0.82
N LYS A 44 6.39 -13.79 -1.74
CA LYS A 44 7.45 -12.78 -1.62
C LYS A 44 7.15 -11.80 -0.48
N LEU A 45 5.89 -11.38 -0.33
CA LEU A 45 5.44 -10.44 0.68
C LEU A 45 5.60 -11.00 2.10
N LEU A 46 5.12 -12.23 2.33
CA LEU A 46 5.17 -12.89 3.64
C LEU A 46 6.47 -13.66 3.87
N ASN A 47 7.34 -13.73 2.86
CA ASN A 47 8.57 -14.52 2.86
C ASN A 47 8.34 -16.00 3.24
N ILE A 48 7.39 -16.66 2.57
CA ILE A 48 6.99 -18.05 2.86
C ILE A 48 7.16 -18.99 1.67
N SER A 49 7.28 -20.28 1.98
CA SER A 49 7.35 -21.35 0.97
C SER A 49 6.00 -21.60 0.27
N PRO A 50 5.99 -22.24 -0.92
CA PRO A 50 4.76 -22.69 -1.57
C PRO A 50 3.92 -23.64 -0.70
N GLY A 51 4.57 -24.54 0.04
CA GLY A 51 3.90 -25.47 0.96
C GLY A 51 3.21 -24.72 2.09
N THR A 52 3.87 -23.72 2.66
CA THR A 52 3.27 -22.87 3.72
C THR A 52 2.03 -22.13 3.20
N LEU A 53 2.09 -21.52 2.02
CA LEU A 53 0.92 -20.84 1.43
C LEU A 53 -0.19 -21.82 1.05
N GLN A 54 0.14 -23.09 0.75
CA GLN A 54 -0.85 -24.15 0.57
C GLN A 54 -1.51 -24.51 1.89
N THR A 55 -0.75 -24.70 2.97
CA THR A 55 -1.28 -24.96 4.31
C THR A 55 -2.21 -23.85 4.78
N LEU A 56 -1.84 -22.58 4.59
CA LEU A 56 -2.70 -21.44 4.95
C LEU A 56 -4.06 -21.46 4.21
N ARG A 57 -4.08 -21.93 2.97
CA ARG A 57 -5.33 -22.08 2.20
C ARG A 57 -6.15 -23.29 2.67
N ILE A 58 -5.49 -24.44 2.86
CA ILE A 58 -6.16 -25.69 3.29
C ILE A 58 -6.79 -25.49 4.66
N ASN A 59 -6.09 -24.83 5.57
CA ASN A 59 -6.56 -24.52 6.91
C ASN A 59 -7.57 -23.37 6.96
N LYS A 60 -7.95 -22.79 5.80
CA LYS A 60 -8.83 -21.63 5.68
C LYS A 60 -8.35 -20.40 6.48
N THR A 61 -7.06 -20.33 6.78
CA THR A 61 -6.42 -19.19 7.48
C THR A 61 -6.27 -17.99 6.55
N LEU A 62 -6.02 -18.25 5.26
CA LEU A 62 -5.97 -17.22 4.22
C LEU A 62 -6.91 -17.58 3.08
N THR A 63 -7.91 -16.73 2.88
CA THR A 63 -8.90 -16.78 1.79
C THR A 63 -8.24 -16.52 0.44
N TYR A 64 -8.83 -17.09 -0.61
CA TYR A 64 -8.33 -16.94 -1.98
C TYR A 64 -9.48 -17.01 -2.98
N THR A 65 -9.30 -16.36 -4.12
CA THR A 65 -10.21 -16.42 -5.27
C THR A 65 -9.52 -17.16 -6.41
N LYS A 66 -10.19 -18.15 -7.01
CA LYS A 66 -9.67 -18.93 -8.14
C LYS A 66 -10.36 -18.52 -9.43
N ILE A 67 -9.59 -18.05 -10.41
CA ILE A 67 -10.08 -17.64 -11.74
C ILE A 67 -9.15 -18.24 -12.80
N GLY A 68 -9.68 -19.09 -13.68
CA GLY A 68 -8.90 -19.70 -14.75
C GLY A 68 -7.70 -20.52 -14.27
N GLY A 69 -7.80 -21.16 -13.10
CA GLY A 69 -6.69 -21.91 -12.49
C GLY A 69 -5.66 -21.04 -11.75
N ILE A 70 -5.73 -19.71 -11.88
CA ILE A 70 -4.87 -18.78 -11.16
C ILE A 70 -5.53 -18.42 -9.82
N LEU A 71 -4.71 -18.31 -8.78
CA LEU A 71 -5.14 -17.96 -7.43
C LEU A 71 -4.75 -16.52 -7.10
N TYR A 72 -5.74 -15.80 -6.61
CA TYR A 72 -5.65 -14.41 -6.18
C TYR A 72 -5.96 -14.31 -4.69
N TYR A 73 -5.32 -13.35 -4.03
CA TYR A 73 -5.48 -13.08 -2.62
C TYR A 73 -5.71 -11.59 -2.45
N ASP A 74 -6.69 -11.22 -1.65
CA ASP A 74 -6.93 -9.82 -1.31
C ASP A 74 -5.86 -9.35 -0.32
N ASN A 75 -5.30 -8.16 -0.56
CA ASN A 75 -4.32 -7.58 0.36
C ASN A 75 -4.91 -7.35 1.77
N THR A 76 -6.18 -6.95 1.85
CA THR A 76 -6.85 -6.71 3.13
C THR A 76 -6.94 -7.96 3.99
N ASP A 77 -7.18 -9.13 3.38
CA ASP A 77 -7.18 -10.42 4.08
C ASP A 77 -5.79 -10.79 4.62
N ILE A 78 -4.73 -10.43 3.88
CA ILE A 78 -3.35 -10.66 4.30
C ILE A 78 -2.99 -9.75 5.50
N GLU A 79 -3.33 -8.47 5.42
CA GLU A 79 -3.11 -7.51 6.52
C GLU A 79 -3.88 -7.92 7.78
N LYS A 80 -5.12 -8.39 7.61
CA LYS A 80 -5.93 -8.94 8.70
C LYS A 80 -5.26 -10.16 9.32
N LEU A 81 -4.76 -11.10 8.51
CA LEU A 81 -4.04 -12.27 9.00
C LEU A 81 -2.84 -11.88 9.86
N LEU A 82 -2.02 -10.94 9.38
CA LEU A 82 -0.87 -10.44 10.13
C LEU A 82 -1.27 -9.76 11.44
N SER A 83 -2.34 -8.96 11.40
CA SER A 83 -2.86 -8.25 12.57
C SER A 83 -3.41 -9.21 13.62
N THR A 84 -4.14 -10.25 13.21
CA THR A 84 -4.68 -11.27 14.12
C THR A 84 -3.57 -12.11 14.77
N ASN A 85 -2.47 -12.36 14.07
CA ASN A 85 -1.33 -13.13 14.61
C ASN A 85 -0.28 -12.24 15.32
N LYS A 86 -0.54 -10.94 15.46
CA LYS A 86 0.38 -10.02 16.11
C LYS A 86 0.40 -10.27 17.62
N VAL A 87 1.54 -10.72 18.13
CA VAL A 87 1.74 -10.93 19.57
C VAL A 87 2.21 -9.61 20.21
N PRO A 88 1.59 -9.16 21.33
CA PRO A 88 2.07 -7.98 22.05
C PRO A 88 3.47 -8.24 22.62
N SER A 89 4.41 -7.35 22.32
CA SER A 89 5.77 -7.47 22.83
C SER A 89 5.80 -7.01 24.28
N ASN A 90 5.78 -7.95 25.23
CA ASN A 90 6.06 -7.66 26.63
C ASN A 90 7.57 -7.53 26.82
N PHE A 91 8.12 -6.37 26.46
CA PHE A 91 9.44 -5.97 26.95
C PHE A 91 9.30 -5.64 28.44
N LYS A 92 9.78 -6.53 29.30
CA LYS A 92 10.09 -6.23 30.71
C LYS A 92 11.50 -5.68 30.81
#